data_AF-A0A7W9BNG0-F1
#
_entry.id   AF-A0A7W9BNG0-F1
#
_cell.length_a   1.000
_cell.length_b   1.000
_cell.length_c   1.000
_cell.angle_alpha   90.00
_cell.angle_beta   90.00
_cell.angle_gamma   90.00
#
_symmetry.space_group_name_H-M   'P 1'
#
loop_
_entity.id
_entity.type
_entity.pdbx_description
1 polymer ?
#
loop_
_entity_poly.entity_id
_entity_poly.type
_entity_poly.pdbx_seq_one_letter_code
_entity_poly.pdbx_strand_id
1 'polypeptide(L)'
;MPKQHHTDLVLSFTRVRTALGLLGMCLPLFLILGGLLDLPRVDSEVGRIEPTISDFYHTTYRDIFVGTLCAIGVFLISYRGYRREEGEWIDDDWLATTAGISAFGVAFFPNEGGGVKVASMTQHLLGAEFTPIIHYLSAFVFFSSLAAFCFVKFARTCSMGRRRVYIACGWTIIAALILTALAVVFKRFIGGTGREIVLDYNLIFWFEAMGIWAFGLSWLTKSKADLALFRKSGFAVGDTPRLGGCDDEQVG
;
A
#
# COMPACT_ATOMS: atom_id res chain seq x y z
N MET A 1 25.56 -11.82 -23.25
CA MET A 1 25.24 -10.49 -22.70
C MET A 1 23.75 -10.20 -22.43
N PRO A 2 22.73 -10.64 -23.21
CA PRO A 2 21.33 -10.32 -22.88
C PRO A 2 20.80 -10.93 -21.56
N LYS A 3 21.33 -12.09 -21.13
CA LYS A 3 20.88 -12.79 -19.91
C LYS A 3 21.22 -12.06 -18.59
N GLN A 4 22.34 -11.33 -18.54
CA GLN A 4 22.74 -10.55 -17.36
C GLN A 4 21.81 -9.34 -17.19
N HIS A 5 21.56 -8.60 -18.28
CA HIS A 5 20.66 -7.45 -18.29
C HIS A 5 19.22 -7.81 -17.85
N HIS A 6 18.68 -8.95 -18.30
CA HIS A 6 17.37 -9.43 -17.85
C HIS A 6 17.34 -9.78 -16.35
N THR A 7 18.42 -10.34 -15.82
CA THR A 7 18.55 -10.69 -14.40
C THR A 7 18.57 -9.44 -13.53
N ASP A 8 19.36 -8.45 -13.92
CA ASP A 8 19.49 -7.18 -13.19
C ASP A 8 18.16 -6.39 -13.19
N LEU A 9 17.42 -6.43 -14.30
CA LEU A 9 16.09 -5.81 -14.41
C LEU A 9 15.08 -6.45 -13.44
N VAL A 10 15.03 -7.78 -13.36
CA VAL A 10 14.11 -8.50 -12.47
C VAL A 10 14.46 -8.25 -11.00
N LEU A 11 15.73 -8.31 -10.64
CA LEU A 11 16.18 -8.03 -9.28
C LEU A 11 15.84 -6.59 -8.86
N SER A 12 16.02 -5.63 -9.77
CA SER A 12 15.62 -4.24 -9.54
C SER A 12 14.13 -4.14 -9.28
N PHE A 13 13.29 -4.74 -10.12
CA PHE A 13 11.84 -4.72 -9.96
C PHE A 13 11.36 -5.37 -8.65
N THR A 14 11.93 -6.50 -8.26
CA THR A 14 11.65 -7.13 -6.96
C THR A 14 12.05 -6.22 -5.80
N ARG A 15 13.20 -5.54 -5.86
CA ARG A 15 13.62 -4.60 -4.80
C ARG A 15 12.62 -3.46 -4.63
N VAL A 16 12.15 -2.87 -5.73
CA VAL A 16 11.16 -1.79 -5.66
C VAL A 16 9.83 -2.31 -5.09
N ARG A 17 9.38 -3.50 -5.49
CA ARG A 17 8.17 -4.13 -4.93
C ARG A 17 8.31 -4.41 -3.42
N THR A 18 9.47 -4.88 -2.98
CA THR A 18 9.77 -5.06 -1.55
C THR A 18 9.73 -3.73 -0.81
N ALA A 19 10.33 -2.67 -1.38
CA ALA A 19 10.31 -1.34 -0.78
C ALA A 19 8.87 -0.83 -0.60
N LEU A 20 7.99 -1.04 -1.58
CA LEU A 20 6.57 -0.68 -1.43
C LEU A 20 5.90 -1.40 -0.26
N GLY A 21 6.09 -2.71 -0.16
CA GLY A 21 5.54 -3.50 0.94
C GLY A 21 6.08 -3.04 2.29
N LEU A 22 7.37 -2.71 2.37
CA LEU A 22 8.00 -2.15 3.58
C LEU A 22 7.44 -0.77 3.93
N LEU A 23 7.24 0.12 2.95
CA LEU A 23 6.60 1.42 3.17
C LEU A 23 5.21 1.26 3.78
N GLY A 24 4.40 0.33 3.26
CA GLY A 24 3.11 -0.02 3.85
C GLY A 24 3.24 -0.54 5.28
N MET A 25 4.16 -1.46 5.55
CA MET A 25 4.35 -2.01 6.91
C MET A 25 4.83 -0.96 7.92
N CYS A 26 5.77 -0.11 7.51
CA CYS A 26 6.45 0.85 8.37
C CYS A 26 5.62 2.11 8.61
N LEU A 27 4.76 2.54 7.67
CA LEU A 27 4.01 3.78 7.80
C LEU A 27 3.20 3.84 9.10
N PRO A 28 2.29 2.89 9.42
CA PRO A 28 1.54 2.96 10.68
C PRO A 28 2.46 2.88 11.90
N LEU A 29 3.56 2.12 11.85
CA LEU A 29 4.51 2.00 12.95
C LEU A 29 5.21 3.32 13.26
N PHE A 30 5.65 4.05 12.22
CA PHE A 30 6.27 5.36 12.40
C PHE A 30 5.27 6.40 12.90
N LEU A 31 4.01 6.36 12.45
CA LEU A 31 2.98 7.27 12.95
C LEU A 31 2.58 6.96 14.40
N ILE A 32 2.49 5.69 14.79
CA ILE A 32 2.28 5.28 16.19
C ILE A 32 3.45 5.81 17.04
N LEU A 33 4.69 5.55 16.61
CA LEU A 33 5.87 5.98 17.34
C LEU A 33 5.91 7.51 17.45
N GLY A 34 5.63 8.22 16.36
CA GLY A 34 5.58 9.68 16.33
C GLY A 34 4.52 10.25 17.28
N GLY A 35 3.29 9.74 17.23
CA GLY A 35 2.21 10.18 18.11
C GLY A 35 2.47 9.89 19.59
N LEU A 36 3.23 8.84 19.92
CA LEU A 36 3.63 8.52 21.29
C LEU A 36 4.84 9.33 21.77
N LEU A 37 5.78 9.65 20.87
CA LEU A 37 7.01 10.39 21.20
C LEU A 37 6.84 11.92 21.19
N ASP A 38 5.80 12.45 20.55
CA ASP A 38 5.43 13.87 20.65
C ASP A 38 5.03 14.22 22.09
N LEU A 39 5.99 14.77 22.86
CA LEU A 39 5.83 15.35 24.20
C LEU A 39 5.96 16.89 24.12
N PRO A 40 5.33 17.64 25.03
CA PRO A 40 3.90 17.94 25.15
C PRO A 40 3.45 19.05 24.17
N ARG A 41 2.24 18.90 23.61
CA ARG A 41 1.48 20.08 23.13
C ARG A 41 1.10 20.89 24.37
N VAL A 42 1.08 22.22 24.25
CA VAL A 42 0.84 23.19 25.33
C VAL A 42 -0.38 22.87 26.23
N ASP A 43 -1.29 22.00 25.78
CA ASP A 43 -2.54 21.64 26.45
C ASP A 43 -2.68 20.15 26.84
N SER A 44 -1.64 19.29 26.75
CA SER A 44 -1.76 17.87 27.14
C SER A 44 -0.43 17.23 27.59
N GLU A 45 -0.41 16.66 28.82
CA GLU A 45 0.77 16.04 29.45
C GLU A 45 1.17 14.66 28.91
N VAL A 46 0.43 14.07 27.97
CA VAL A 46 0.69 12.72 27.43
C VAL A 46 0.63 12.75 25.91
N GLY A 47 1.64 12.18 25.24
CA GLY A 47 1.62 11.95 23.79
C GLY A 47 0.43 11.06 23.42
N ARG A 48 -0.41 11.52 22.49
CA ARG A 48 -1.60 10.78 22.01
C ARG A 48 -1.48 10.53 20.52
N ILE A 49 -1.77 9.30 20.14
CA ILE A 49 -1.94 8.92 18.73
C ILE A 49 -3.13 9.71 18.17
N GLU A 50 -2.99 10.24 16.94
CA GLU A 50 -4.09 10.94 16.28
C GLU A 50 -5.28 9.99 15.99
N PRO A 51 -6.52 10.52 15.91
CA PRO A 51 -7.72 9.69 15.74
C PRO A 51 -7.76 8.87 14.45
N THR A 52 -7.04 9.29 13.41
CA THR A 52 -6.92 8.62 12.11
C THR A 52 -5.49 8.68 11.59
N ILE A 53 -5.11 7.79 10.66
CA ILE A 53 -3.81 7.84 9.96
C ILE A 53 -3.68 9.17 9.20
N SER A 54 -4.78 9.65 8.61
CA SER A 54 -4.80 10.88 7.82
C SER A 54 -4.70 12.16 8.66
N ASP A 55 -5.05 12.12 9.95
CA ASP A 55 -4.91 13.28 10.86
C ASP A 55 -3.43 13.66 11.10
N PHE A 56 -2.50 12.73 10.91
CA PHE A 56 -1.06 13.02 10.94
C PHE A 56 -0.63 14.03 9.87
N TYR A 57 -1.47 14.28 8.85
CA TYR A 57 -1.26 15.38 7.91
C TYR A 57 -1.13 16.74 8.60
N HIS A 58 -1.83 16.94 9.72
CA HIS A 58 -1.85 18.22 10.43
C HIS A 58 -0.81 18.32 11.54
N THR A 59 0.15 17.39 11.55
CA THR A 59 1.21 17.29 12.56
C THR A 59 2.59 17.46 11.91
N THR A 60 3.65 17.44 12.72
CA THR A 60 5.05 17.40 12.28
C THR A 60 5.39 16.14 11.46
N TYR A 61 4.59 15.07 11.58
CA TYR A 61 4.76 13.81 10.83
C TYR A 61 4.11 13.83 9.44
N ARG A 62 3.56 14.98 9.00
CA ARG A 62 3.00 15.18 7.67
C ARG A 62 3.94 14.68 6.57
N ASP A 63 5.22 15.00 6.68
CA ASP A 63 6.19 14.71 5.62
C ASP A 63 6.40 13.19 5.44
N ILE A 64 6.34 12.42 6.54
CA ILE A 64 6.39 10.95 6.49
C ILE A 64 5.12 10.41 5.84
N PHE A 65 3.95 10.91 6.23
CA PHE A 65 2.66 10.50 5.68
C PHE A 65 2.57 10.78 4.18
N VAL A 66 2.74 12.05 3.78
CA VAL A 66 2.65 12.50 2.39
C VAL A 66 3.76 11.87 1.54
N GLY A 67 5.00 11.88 2.01
CA GLY A 67 6.14 11.31 1.29
C GLY A 67 5.97 9.82 1.02
N THR A 68 5.46 9.07 1.99
CA THR A 68 5.20 7.63 1.83
C THR A 68 4.09 7.37 0.81
N LEU A 69 2.99 8.12 0.87
CA LEU A 69 1.89 7.97 -0.10
C LEU A 69 2.31 8.40 -1.51
N CYS A 70 3.13 9.44 -1.66
CA CYS A 70 3.70 9.80 -2.96
C CYS A 70 4.61 8.70 -3.51
N ALA A 71 5.49 8.13 -2.69
CA ALA A 71 6.33 7.00 -3.11
C ALA A 71 5.50 5.78 -3.52
N ILE A 72 4.45 5.47 -2.76
CA ILE A 72 3.48 4.42 -3.11
C ILE A 72 2.76 4.74 -4.43
N GLY A 73 2.31 5.98 -4.60
CA GLY A 73 1.61 6.44 -5.79
C GLY A 73 2.45 6.34 -7.06
N VAL A 74 3.67 6.87 -7.05
CA VAL A 74 4.61 6.77 -8.18
C VAL A 74 4.87 5.32 -8.53
N PHE A 75 5.10 4.47 -7.53
CA PHE A 75 5.34 3.05 -7.77
C PHE A 75 4.14 2.36 -8.42
N LEU A 76 2.93 2.59 -7.90
CA LEU A 76 1.71 1.97 -8.42
C LEU A 76 1.38 2.43 -9.84
N ILE A 77 1.60 3.71 -10.18
CA ILE A 77 1.46 4.19 -11.58
C ILE A 77 2.53 3.57 -12.48
N SER A 78 3.76 3.46 -11.98
CA SER A 78 4.88 2.86 -12.73
C SER A 78 4.78 1.33 -12.81
N TYR A 79 3.87 0.72 -12.05
CA TYR A 79 3.63 -0.71 -12.03
C TYR A 79 2.87 -1.11 -13.29
N ARG A 80 3.61 -1.24 -14.39
CA ARG A 80 3.10 -1.99 -15.54
C ARG A 80 2.99 -3.45 -15.13
N GLY A 81 1.76 -3.95 -15.01
CA GLY A 81 1.52 -5.37 -14.75
C GLY A 81 2.19 -6.25 -15.81
N TYR A 82 2.39 -7.52 -15.45
CA TYR A 82 2.86 -8.49 -16.44
C TYR A 82 1.84 -8.58 -17.58
N ARG A 83 2.33 -8.90 -18.79
CA ARG A 83 1.50 -9.01 -20.00
C ARG A 83 0.27 -9.89 -19.72
N ARG A 84 -0.94 -9.37 -19.98
CA ARG A 84 -2.26 -10.01 -19.77
C ARG A 84 -2.19 -11.54 -19.98
N GLU A 85 -2.52 -12.31 -18.95
CA GLU A 85 -2.72 -13.75 -19.09
C GLU A 85 -4.15 -14.05 -19.58
N GLU A 86 -4.33 -15.11 -20.37
CA GLU A 86 -5.64 -15.46 -20.93
C GLU A 86 -6.71 -15.63 -19.83
N GLY A 87 -7.80 -14.87 -19.95
CA GLY A 87 -8.93 -14.86 -19.02
C GLY A 87 -8.88 -13.79 -17.92
N GLU A 88 -8.00 -12.79 -18.00
CA GLU A 88 -8.07 -11.60 -17.14
C GLU A 88 -9.16 -10.61 -17.61
N TRP A 89 -10.17 -10.41 -16.77
CA TRP A 89 -11.25 -9.44 -17.00
C TRP A 89 -10.87 -8.00 -16.58
N ILE A 90 -9.82 -7.84 -15.76
CA ILE A 90 -9.34 -6.54 -15.27
C ILE A 90 -7.95 -6.30 -15.83
N ASP A 91 -7.79 -5.20 -16.57
CA ASP A 91 -6.50 -4.75 -17.06
C ASP A 91 -5.61 -4.30 -15.89
N ASP A 92 -4.42 -4.90 -15.78
CA ASP A 92 -3.49 -4.63 -14.68
C ASP A 92 -3.11 -3.16 -14.58
N ASP A 93 -2.90 -2.52 -15.75
CA ASP A 93 -2.39 -1.15 -15.85
C ASP A 93 -3.40 -0.14 -15.27
N TRP A 94 -4.69 -0.37 -15.49
CA TRP A 94 -5.75 0.51 -15.00
C TRP A 94 -5.92 0.42 -13.49
N LEU A 95 -5.89 -0.78 -12.91
CA LEU A 95 -6.04 -0.96 -11.47
C LEU A 95 -4.85 -0.33 -10.72
N ALA A 96 -3.62 -0.55 -11.20
CA ALA A 96 -2.42 0.01 -10.61
C ALA A 96 -2.39 1.54 -10.71
N THR A 97 -2.70 2.07 -11.90
CA THR A 97 -2.77 3.52 -12.14
C THR A 97 -3.85 4.18 -11.28
N THR A 98 -5.03 3.57 -11.17
CA THR A 98 -6.13 4.09 -10.34
C THR A 98 -5.73 4.12 -8.86
N ALA A 99 -5.10 3.05 -8.36
CA ALA A 99 -4.57 3.00 -7.00
C ALA A 99 -3.48 4.08 -6.79
N GLY A 100 -2.61 4.29 -7.77
CA GLY A 100 -1.56 5.30 -7.65
C GLY A 100 -2.07 6.74 -7.68
N ILE A 101 -3.02 7.06 -8.57
CA ILE A 101 -3.69 8.38 -8.62
C ILE A 101 -4.46 8.65 -7.33
N SER A 102 -5.18 7.65 -6.82
CA SER A 102 -5.90 7.79 -5.55
C SER A 102 -4.95 7.95 -4.35
N ALA A 103 -3.77 7.32 -4.34
CA ALA A 103 -2.76 7.58 -3.32
C ALA A 103 -2.30 9.06 -3.32
N PHE A 104 -2.10 9.66 -4.50
CA PHE A 104 -1.83 11.10 -4.60
C PHE A 104 -3.01 11.96 -4.11
N GLY A 105 -4.24 11.53 -4.40
CA GLY A 105 -5.45 12.16 -3.86
C GLY A 105 -5.48 12.19 -2.33
N VAL A 106 -5.10 11.09 -1.68
CA VAL A 106 -4.98 11.04 -0.21
C VAL A 106 -3.82 11.92 0.28
N ALA A 107 -2.69 11.92 -0.44
CA ALA A 107 -1.47 12.63 -0.05
C ALA A 107 -1.58 14.15 -0.16
N PHE A 108 -2.26 14.66 -1.19
CA PHE A 108 -2.29 16.10 -1.48
C PHE A 108 -3.54 16.81 -1.00
N PHE A 109 -4.63 16.08 -0.75
CA PHE A 109 -5.88 16.67 -0.26
C PHE A 109 -6.05 16.28 1.19
N PRO A 110 -5.93 17.21 2.16
CA PRO A 110 -6.05 16.87 3.57
C PRO A 110 -7.49 16.64 4.02
N ASN A 111 -7.62 15.84 5.07
CA ASN A 111 -8.88 15.59 5.78
C ASN A 111 -9.31 16.79 6.65
N GLU A 112 -10.44 16.64 7.36
CA GLU A 112 -11.01 17.66 8.28
C GLU A 112 -10.19 17.87 9.59
N GLY A 113 -9.06 17.20 9.78
CA GLY A 113 -8.22 17.30 10.99
C GLY A 113 -7.57 18.69 11.16
N GLY A 114 -7.04 18.97 12.37
CA GLY A 114 -6.19 20.15 12.63
C GLY A 114 -6.88 21.51 12.81
N GLY A 115 -8.21 21.60 12.65
CA GLY A 115 -8.98 22.84 12.78
C GLY A 115 -8.90 23.77 11.55
N VAL A 116 -9.56 24.93 11.61
CA VAL A 116 -9.75 25.87 10.47
C VAL A 116 -8.48 26.69 10.15
N LYS A 117 -7.30 26.08 10.23
CA LYS A 117 -6.06 26.70 9.76
C LYS A 117 -5.72 26.10 8.40
N VAL A 118 -5.68 26.95 7.37
CA VAL A 118 -5.24 26.54 6.02
C VAL A 118 -3.79 26.07 6.11
N ALA A 119 -3.58 24.76 5.99
CA ALA A 119 -2.29 24.10 6.21
C ALA A 119 -1.61 23.65 4.91
N SER A 120 -2.32 23.69 3.77
CA SER A 120 -1.82 23.22 2.48
C SER A 120 -2.25 24.10 1.29
N MET A 121 -1.52 23.96 0.17
CA MET A 121 -1.85 24.62 -1.11
C MET A 121 -3.24 24.20 -1.62
N THR A 122 -3.61 22.92 -1.52
CA THR A 122 -4.90 22.43 -1.99
C THR A 122 -6.06 22.97 -1.17
N GLN A 123 -5.89 23.13 0.15
CA GLN A 123 -6.88 23.82 0.99
C GLN A 123 -7.00 25.29 0.64
N HIS A 124 -5.89 25.95 0.29
CA HIS A 124 -5.91 27.34 -0.16
C HIS A 124 -6.64 27.51 -1.49
N LEU A 125 -6.43 26.60 -2.45
CA LEU A 125 -7.01 26.70 -3.80
C LEU A 125 -8.47 26.25 -3.88
N LEU A 126 -8.84 25.19 -3.14
CA LEU A 126 -10.16 24.54 -3.25
C LEU A 126 -11.05 24.78 -2.03
N GLY A 127 -10.50 25.30 -0.94
CA GLY A 127 -11.20 25.50 0.33
C GLY A 127 -11.11 24.29 1.26
N ALA A 128 -11.08 24.57 2.56
CA ALA A 128 -10.97 23.56 3.63
C ALA A 128 -12.18 22.60 3.72
N GLU A 129 -13.33 22.97 3.13
CA GLU A 129 -14.54 22.15 3.09
C GLU A 129 -14.53 21.11 1.96
N PHE A 130 -13.85 21.40 0.84
CA PHE A 130 -13.85 20.53 -0.34
C PHE A 130 -12.70 19.51 -0.34
N THR A 131 -11.53 19.87 0.22
CA THR A 131 -10.39 18.94 0.26
C THR A 131 -10.69 17.62 0.99
N PRO A 132 -11.45 17.58 2.10
CA PRO A 132 -11.72 16.33 2.79
C PRO A 132 -12.60 15.40 1.97
N ILE A 133 -13.51 15.93 1.15
CA ILE A 133 -14.35 15.12 0.24
C ILE A 133 -13.45 14.38 -0.76
N ILE A 134 -12.50 15.12 -1.38
CA ILE A 134 -11.55 14.53 -2.33
C ILE A 134 -10.66 13.51 -1.62
N HIS A 135 -10.21 13.81 -0.39
CA HIS A 135 -9.44 12.89 0.44
C HIS A 135 -10.18 11.57 0.66
N TYR A 136 -11.41 11.61 1.17
CA TYR A 136 -12.18 10.41 1.51
C TYR A 136 -12.54 9.57 0.27
N LEU A 137 -12.91 10.21 -0.85
CA LEU A 137 -13.14 9.51 -2.11
C LEU A 137 -11.86 8.83 -2.60
N SER A 138 -10.73 9.53 -2.52
CA SER A 138 -9.42 8.98 -2.89
C SER A 138 -9.04 7.81 -1.99
N ALA A 139 -9.22 7.92 -0.67
CA ALA A 139 -8.95 6.83 0.27
C ALA A 139 -9.82 5.60 -0.03
N PHE A 140 -11.12 5.79 -0.27
CA PHE A 140 -12.03 4.71 -0.64
C PHE A 140 -11.58 3.98 -1.90
N VAL A 141 -11.26 4.72 -2.97
CA VAL A 141 -10.76 4.15 -4.23
C VAL A 141 -9.42 3.44 -4.04
N PHE A 142 -8.52 4.03 -3.25
CA PHE A 142 -7.21 3.47 -2.95
C PHE A 142 -7.34 2.10 -2.26
N PHE A 143 -7.97 2.05 -1.08
CA PHE A 143 -8.12 0.79 -0.32
C PHE A 143 -8.92 -0.27 -1.10
N SER A 144 -9.97 0.14 -1.83
CA SER A 144 -10.72 -0.78 -2.70
C SER A 144 -9.84 -1.40 -3.78
N SER A 145 -8.95 -0.60 -4.40
CA SER A 145 -8.00 -1.07 -5.39
C SER A 145 -6.99 -2.06 -4.79
N LEU A 146 -6.52 -1.81 -3.57
CA LEU A 146 -5.61 -2.71 -2.85
C LEU A 146 -6.26 -4.06 -2.51
N ALA A 147 -7.53 -4.04 -2.10
CA ALA A 147 -8.31 -5.26 -1.91
C ALA A 147 -8.46 -6.04 -3.23
N ALA A 148 -8.76 -5.34 -4.33
CA ALA A 148 -8.88 -5.95 -5.65
C ALA A 148 -7.55 -6.59 -6.10
N PHE A 149 -6.39 -5.98 -5.84
CA PHE A 149 -5.09 -6.61 -6.07
C PHE A 149 -4.96 -7.94 -5.34
N CYS A 150 -5.35 -7.97 -4.06
CA CYS A 150 -5.28 -9.18 -3.24
C CYS A 150 -6.16 -10.31 -3.82
N PHE A 151 -7.40 -10.00 -4.18
CA PHE A 151 -8.37 -11.00 -4.66
C PHE A 151 -8.16 -11.45 -6.10
N VAL A 152 -7.92 -10.51 -7.01
CA VAL A 152 -7.98 -10.78 -8.45
C VAL A 152 -6.60 -11.03 -9.04
N LYS A 153 -5.56 -10.36 -8.53
CA LYS A 153 -4.21 -10.43 -9.11
C LYS A 153 -3.31 -11.38 -8.35
N PHE A 154 -3.20 -11.24 -7.04
CA PHE A 154 -2.25 -12.06 -6.28
C PHE A 154 -2.75 -13.48 -6.03
N ALA A 155 -4.05 -13.65 -5.76
CA ALA A 155 -4.64 -14.94 -5.43
C ALA A 155 -4.81 -15.89 -6.64
N ARG A 156 -4.80 -15.39 -7.88
CA ARG A 156 -5.18 -16.16 -9.07
C ARG A 156 -4.17 -17.26 -9.44
N THR A 157 -2.88 -16.94 -9.50
CA THR A 157 -1.84 -17.83 -10.08
C THR A 157 -0.85 -18.35 -9.04
N CYS A 158 -1.30 -18.49 -7.79
CA CYS A 158 -0.42 -18.85 -6.68
C CYS A 158 -0.79 -20.18 -6.01
N SER A 159 0.16 -20.73 -5.27
CA SER A 159 -0.06 -21.95 -4.48
C SER A 159 -1.09 -21.71 -3.37
N MET A 160 -1.77 -22.78 -2.94
CA MET A 160 -2.86 -22.71 -1.95
C MET A 160 -2.48 -21.94 -0.67
N GLY A 161 -1.25 -22.12 -0.17
CA GLY A 161 -0.77 -21.38 1.01
C GLY A 161 -0.71 -19.87 0.79
N ARG A 162 -0.14 -19.42 -0.33
CA ARG A 162 -0.07 -17.99 -0.68
C ARG A 162 -1.45 -17.41 -0.97
N ARG A 163 -2.30 -18.20 -1.65
CA ARG A 163 -3.68 -17.80 -1.94
C ARG A 163 -4.43 -17.44 -0.67
N ARG A 164 -4.30 -18.26 0.39
CA ARG A 164 -4.92 -17.97 1.70
C ARG A 164 -4.44 -16.64 2.28
N VAL A 165 -3.14 -16.35 2.21
CA VAL A 165 -2.59 -15.06 2.69
C VAL A 165 -3.21 -13.89 1.93
N TYR A 166 -3.25 -13.95 0.60
CA TYR A 166 -3.81 -12.86 -0.20
C TYR A 166 -5.32 -12.67 0.04
N ILE A 167 -6.10 -13.76 0.08
CA ILE A 167 -7.54 -13.70 0.37
C ILE A 167 -7.79 -13.12 1.77
N ALA A 168 -7.03 -13.55 2.78
CA ALA A 168 -7.14 -13.02 4.13
C ALA A 168 -6.83 -11.52 4.15
N CYS A 169 -5.73 -11.08 3.53
CA CYS A 169 -5.38 -9.65 3.44
C CYS A 169 -6.47 -8.83 2.72
N GLY A 170 -7.02 -9.35 1.62
CA GLY A 170 -8.11 -8.70 0.89
C GLY A 170 -9.36 -8.51 1.77
N TRP A 171 -9.74 -9.55 2.53
CA TRP A 171 -10.87 -9.45 3.46
C TRP A 171 -10.58 -8.50 4.64
N THR A 172 -9.36 -8.49 5.16
CA THR A 172 -8.95 -7.53 6.19
C THR A 172 -9.08 -6.09 5.69
N ILE A 173 -8.65 -5.80 4.46
CA ILE A 173 -8.79 -4.47 3.85
C ILE A 173 -10.27 -4.06 3.71
N ILE A 174 -11.13 -4.97 3.25
CA ILE A 174 -12.57 -4.71 3.11
C ILE A 174 -13.23 -4.48 4.48
N ALA A 175 -12.90 -5.30 5.47
CA ALA A 175 -13.39 -5.13 6.84
C ALA A 175 -12.94 -3.78 7.42
N ALA A 176 -11.67 -3.41 7.26
CA ALA A 176 -11.14 -2.12 7.67
C ALA A 176 -11.91 -0.94 7.04
N LEU A 177 -12.19 -1.02 5.73
CA LEU A 177 -12.93 0.01 5.01
C LEU A 177 -14.38 0.15 5.51
N ILE A 178 -15.08 -0.98 5.70
CA ILE A 178 -16.45 -0.99 6.23
C ILE A 178 -16.48 -0.46 7.66
N LEU A 179 -15.60 -0.94 8.53
CA LEU A 179 -15.54 -0.53 9.93
C LEU A 179 -15.19 0.97 10.06
N THR A 180 -14.32 1.49 9.20
CA THR A 180 -14.02 2.92 9.12
C THR A 180 -15.26 3.73 8.73
N ALA A 181 -15.97 3.32 7.67
CA ALA A 181 -17.19 3.98 7.25
C ALA A 181 -18.27 3.97 8.34
N LEU A 182 -18.46 2.84 9.03
CA LEU A 182 -19.37 2.72 10.16
C LEU A 182 -18.94 3.65 11.31
N ALA A 183 -17.67 3.64 11.70
CA ALA A 183 -17.15 4.50 12.77
C ALA A 183 -17.33 5.99 12.46
N VAL A 184 -17.16 6.42 11.20
CA VAL A 184 -17.46 7.79 10.75
C VAL A 184 -18.94 8.11 10.89
N VAL A 185 -19.84 7.19 10.51
CA VAL A 185 -21.30 7.38 10.66
C VAL A 185 -21.68 7.52 12.14
N PHE A 186 -21.17 6.65 13.01
CA PHE A 186 -21.41 6.74 14.46
C PHE A 186 -20.89 8.07 15.04
N LYS A 187 -19.69 8.49 14.64
CA LYS A 187 -19.08 9.75 15.08
C LYS A 187 -19.86 11.00 14.64
N ARG A 188 -20.42 11.01 13.42
CA ARG A 188 -21.02 12.20 12.78
C ARG A 188 -22.54 12.30 12.94
N PHE A 189 -23.27 11.18 12.95
CA PHE A 189 -24.74 11.19 12.87
C PHE A 189 -25.45 10.61 14.10
N ILE A 190 -24.81 9.72 14.85
CA ILE A 190 -25.47 9.02 15.97
C ILE A 190 -25.13 9.70 17.32
N GLY A 191 -23.86 10.08 17.53
CA GLY A 191 -23.44 10.74 18.77
C GLY A 191 -23.50 9.84 20.02
N GLY A 192 -23.38 10.44 21.20
CA GLY A 192 -23.42 9.73 22.49
C GLY A 192 -22.23 8.77 22.73
N THR A 193 -22.46 7.73 23.52
CA THR A 193 -21.42 6.75 23.92
C THR A 193 -20.70 6.10 22.74
N GLY A 194 -21.38 5.90 21.61
CA GLY A 194 -20.75 5.35 20.40
C GLY A 194 -19.67 6.28 19.81
N ARG A 195 -19.89 7.60 19.86
CA ARG A 195 -18.90 8.60 19.44
C ARG A 195 -17.70 8.62 20.38
N GLU A 196 -17.94 8.57 21.68
CA GLU A 196 -16.88 8.57 22.71
C GLU A 196 -15.97 7.35 22.53
N ILE A 197 -16.53 6.15 22.39
CA ILE A 197 -15.75 4.92 22.13
C ILE A 197 -14.88 5.06 20.87
N VAL A 198 -15.41 5.59 19.78
CA VAL A 198 -14.64 5.77 18.54
C VAL A 198 -13.46 6.71 18.73
N LEU A 199 -13.64 7.78 19.50
CA LEU A 199 -12.61 8.80 19.74
C LEU A 199 -11.60 8.38 20.81
N ASP A 200 -12.05 7.81 21.92
CA ASP A 200 -11.19 7.45 23.05
C ASP A 200 -10.22 6.32 22.72
N TYR A 201 -10.65 5.39 21.85
CA TYR A 201 -9.84 4.26 21.42
C TYR A 201 -9.21 4.44 20.03
N ASN A 202 -9.35 5.61 19.40
CA ASN A 202 -8.86 5.89 18.05
C ASN A 202 -9.23 4.76 17.05
N LEU A 203 -10.48 4.31 17.05
CA LEU A 203 -10.87 3.10 16.31
C LEU A 203 -10.60 3.22 14.81
N ILE A 204 -10.84 4.40 14.24
CA ILE A 204 -10.62 4.66 12.81
C ILE A 204 -9.14 4.51 12.46
N PHE A 205 -8.23 5.05 13.27
CA PHE A 205 -6.79 4.85 13.13
C PHE A 205 -6.43 3.36 13.02
N TRP A 206 -6.95 2.54 13.94
CA TRP A 206 -6.62 1.11 13.96
C TRP A 206 -7.20 0.35 12.77
N PHE A 207 -8.40 0.70 12.31
CA PHE A 207 -8.99 0.12 11.12
C PHE A 207 -8.14 0.45 9.88
N GLU A 208 -7.77 1.71 9.70
CA GLU A 208 -6.89 2.15 8.61
C GLU A 208 -5.53 1.46 8.67
N ALA A 209 -4.89 1.40 9.85
CA ALA A 209 -3.61 0.76 10.07
C ALA A 209 -3.66 -0.74 9.74
N MET A 210 -4.70 -1.47 10.15
CA MET A 210 -4.87 -2.88 9.81
C MET A 210 -5.01 -3.10 8.29
N GLY A 211 -5.74 -2.23 7.59
CA GLY A 211 -5.84 -2.28 6.14
C GLY A 211 -4.47 -2.05 5.46
N ILE A 212 -3.70 -1.08 5.94
CA ILE A 212 -2.35 -0.79 5.44
C ILE A 212 -1.38 -1.95 5.71
N TRP A 213 -1.42 -2.56 6.90
CA TRP A 213 -0.60 -3.73 7.22
C TRP A 213 -0.98 -4.96 6.41
N ALA A 214 -2.27 -5.20 6.18
CA ALA A 214 -2.74 -6.27 5.30
C ALA A 214 -2.21 -6.09 3.86
N PHE A 215 -2.23 -4.85 3.35
CA PHE A 215 -1.61 -4.51 2.07
C PHE A 215 -0.09 -4.75 2.08
N GLY A 216 0.63 -4.25 3.08
CA GLY A 216 2.08 -4.42 3.20
C GLY A 216 2.48 -5.91 3.22
N LEU A 217 1.76 -6.72 3.99
CA LEU A 217 1.99 -8.16 4.08
C LEU A 217 1.73 -8.87 2.75
N SER A 218 0.63 -8.55 2.06
CA SER A 218 0.31 -9.14 0.76
C SER A 218 1.37 -8.80 -0.29
N TRP A 219 1.84 -7.55 -0.31
CA TRP A 219 2.85 -7.07 -1.26
C TRP A 219 4.23 -7.69 -1.00
N LEU A 220 4.65 -7.81 0.25
CA LEU A 220 5.90 -8.49 0.62
C LEU A 220 5.85 -9.97 0.28
N THR A 221 4.70 -10.62 0.49
CA THR A 221 4.50 -12.03 0.10
C THR A 221 4.63 -12.19 -1.41
N LYS A 222 4.05 -11.28 -2.20
CA LYS A 222 4.18 -11.26 -3.65
C LYS A 222 5.61 -11.03 -4.11
N SER A 223 6.33 -10.07 -3.50
CA SER A 223 7.73 -9.80 -3.84
C SER A 223 8.64 -11.01 -3.60
N LYS A 224 8.50 -11.68 -2.44
CA LYS A 224 9.25 -12.91 -2.13
C LYS A 224 8.93 -14.05 -3.10
N ALA A 225 7.65 -14.18 -3.48
CA ALA A 225 7.20 -15.17 -4.46
C ALA A 225 7.85 -14.95 -5.84
N ASP A 226 7.87 -13.71 -6.33
CA ASP A 226 8.45 -13.38 -7.63
C ASP A 226 9.96 -13.62 -7.64
N LEU A 227 10.66 -13.27 -6.55
CA LEU A 227 12.09 -13.57 -6.38
C LEU A 227 12.39 -15.08 -6.38
N ALA A 228 11.55 -15.88 -5.71
CA ALA A 228 11.73 -17.33 -5.64
C ALA A 228 11.52 -17.99 -7.01
N LEU A 229 10.52 -17.55 -7.78
CA LEU A 229 10.30 -18.00 -9.16
C LEU A 229 11.49 -17.65 -10.05
N PHE A 230 12.03 -16.44 -9.93
CA PHE A 230 13.20 -16.02 -10.67
C PHE A 230 14.44 -16.87 -10.33
N ARG A 231 14.73 -17.10 -9.04
CA ARG A 231 15.87 -17.95 -8.63
C ARG A 231 15.78 -19.37 -9.18
N LYS A 232 14.57 -19.96 -9.20
CA LYS A 232 14.34 -21.30 -9.77
C LYS A 232 14.55 -21.34 -11.28
N SER A 233 14.06 -20.33 -12.02
CA SER A 233 14.27 -20.24 -13.47
C SER A 233 15.72 -19.95 -13.85
N GLY A 234 16.45 -19.18 -13.03
CA GLY A 234 17.89 -18.97 -13.21
C GLY A 234 18.73 -20.23 -13.02
N PHE A 235 18.36 -21.10 -12.07
CA PHE A 235 19.02 -22.40 -11.84
C PHE A 235 18.72 -23.41 -12.96
N ALA A 236 17.46 -23.48 -13.41
CA ALA A 236 17.03 -24.40 -14.47
C ALA A 236 17.69 -24.12 -15.85
N VAL A 237 18.19 -22.90 -16.08
CA VAL A 237 18.91 -22.52 -17.32
C VAL A 237 20.43 -22.68 -17.17
N GLY A 238 20.95 -22.84 -15.94
CA GLY A 238 22.36 -23.11 -15.65
C GLY A 238 22.76 -24.58 -15.77
N ASP A 239 21.82 -25.49 -15.51
CA ASP A 239 22.02 -26.95 -15.55
C ASP A 239 21.55 -27.59 -16.87
N THR A 240 21.99 -27.05 -18.01
CA THR A 240 22.12 -27.93 -19.18
C THR A 240 23.51 -28.56 -19.09
N PRO A 241 23.62 -29.88 -18.85
CA PRO A 241 24.91 -30.53 -19.01
C PRO A 241 25.34 -30.26 -20.45
N ARG A 242 26.56 -29.72 -20.63
CA ARG A 242 27.21 -29.82 -21.93
C ARG A 242 27.34 -31.32 -22.19
N LEU A 243 26.37 -31.89 -22.90
CA LEU A 243 26.50 -33.23 -23.47
C LEU A 243 27.78 -33.18 -24.30
N GLY A 244 28.71 -34.05 -23.93
CA GLY A 244 29.99 -34.18 -24.60
C GLY A 244 29.77 -34.41 -26.09
N GLY A 245 30.44 -33.60 -26.91
CA GLY A 245 30.87 -34.03 -28.22
C GLY A 245 32.24 -34.65 -28.03
N CYS A 246 32.28 -35.97 -28.01
CA CYS A 246 33.47 -36.74 -28.37
C CYS A 246 33.67 -36.55 -29.88
N ASP A 247 34.93 -36.28 -30.23
CA ASP A 247 35.68 -36.67 -31.43
C ASP A 247 35.04 -36.46 -32.82
N ASP A 248 35.75 -35.72 -33.67
CA ASP A 248 36.20 -36.31 -34.93
C ASP A 248 37.55 -35.74 -35.35
N GLU A 249 38.44 -36.69 -35.55
CA GLU A 249 39.75 -36.64 -36.17
C GLU A 249 39.60 -36.32 -37.68
N GLN A 250 40.63 -35.68 -38.24
CA GLN A 250 41.09 -35.71 -39.64
C GLN A 250 41.09 -34.44 -40.51
N VAL A 251 42.25 -34.31 -41.16
CA VAL A 251 42.64 -33.63 -42.41
C VAL A 251 43.18 -32.21 -42.31
N GLY A 252 44.52 -32.11 -42.43
CA GLY A 252 45.31 -30.90 -42.66
C GLY A 252 46.78 -31.12 -42.33
#